data_AF-A0A0N4Y195-F1
#
_entry.id   AF-A0A0N4Y195-F1
#
_cell.length_a   1.000
_cell.length_b   1.000
_cell.length_c   1.000
_cell.angle_alpha   90.00
_cell.angle_beta   90.00
_cell.angle_gamma   90.00
#
_symmetry.space_group_name_H-M   'P 1'
#
loop_
_entity.id
_entity.type
_entity.pdbx_description
1 polymer ?
#
loop_
_entity_poly.entity_id
_entity_poly.type
_entity_poly.pdbx_seq_one_letter_code
_entity_poly.pdbx_strand_id
1 'polypeptide(L)'
;MDRGRFRMFVYYEWLLGNDTTIVVANICTSCKEVVVCQLTIRRWLNRFERGDPSFEDREHSERPSTVDDDEFHRSVREKPEATTRELATTLGCNKSTIHNRLNLLGYHK
;
A
#
# COMPACT_ATOMS: atom_id res chain seq x y z
N MET A 1 11.99 -0.24 -16.37
CA MET A 1 12.61 -0.96 -15.22
C MET A 1 11.51 -1.30 -14.22
N ASP A 2 11.44 -2.53 -13.71
CA ASP A 2 10.50 -2.89 -12.65
C ASP A 2 10.98 -2.38 -11.27
N ARG A 3 10.05 -2.29 -10.30
CA ARG A 3 10.34 -1.75 -8.96
C ARG A 3 11.42 -2.54 -8.22
N GLY A 4 11.50 -3.86 -8.38
CA GLY A 4 12.50 -4.69 -7.72
C GLY A 4 13.90 -4.40 -8.24
N ARG A 5 14.09 -4.39 -9.57
CA ARG A 5 15.38 -4.05 -10.19
C ARG A 5 15.84 -2.64 -9.83
N PHE A 6 14.92 -1.66 -9.81
CA PHE A 6 15.25 -0.31 -9.37
C PHE A 6 15.86 -0.30 -7.97
N ARG A 7 15.20 -0.94 -7.00
CA ARG A 7 15.67 -1.00 -5.60
C ARG A 7 17.03 -1.67 -5.48
N MET A 8 17.27 -2.73 -6.28
CA MET A 8 18.57 -3.41 -6.34
C MET A 8 19.68 -2.50 -6.86
N PHE A 9 19.43 -1.67 -7.89
CA PHE A 9 20.42 -0.69 -8.36
C PHE A 9 20.72 0.37 -7.30
N VAL A 10 19.69 0.89 -6.62
CA VAL A 10 19.91 1.87 -5.52
C VAL A 10 20.75 1.25 -4.40
N TYR A 11 20.49 -0.01 -4.06
CA TYR A 11 21.26 -0.73 -3.05
C TYR A 11 22.72 -0.95 -3.45
N TYR A 12 22.96 -1.33 -4.71
CA TYR A 12 24.32 -1.44 -5.24
C TYR A 12 25.08 -0.11 -5.15
N GLU A 13 24.46 0.99 -5.57
CA GLU A 13 25.06 2.32 -5.50
C GLU A 13 25.31 2.77 -4.05
N TRP A 14 24.43 2.39 -3.13
CA TRP A 14 24.64 2.61 -1.69
C TRP A 14 25.85 1.86 -1.15
N LEU A 15 26.05 0.59 -1.55
CA LEU A 15 27.24 -0.19 -1.18
C LEU A 15 28.55 0.44 -1.70
N LEU A 16 28.49 1.16 -2.83
CA LEU A 16 29.63 1.92 -3.36
C LEU A 16 29.90 3.22 -2.60
N GLY A 17 29.00 3.65 -1.70
CA GLY A 17 29.15 4.88 -0.94
C GLY A 17 28.85 6.16 -1.73
N ASN A 18 28.11 6.05 -2.84
CA ASN A 18 27.77 7.19 -3.68
C ASN A 18 26.68 8.06 -3.04
N ASP A 19 26.79 9.38 -3.18
CA ASP A 19 25.75 10.30 -2.73
C ASP A 19 24.53 10.28 -3.66
N THR A 20 23.41 10.81 -3.16
CA THR A 20 22.11 10.79 -3.87
C THR A 20 22.18 11.36 -5.29
N THR A 21 22.99 12.39 -5.53
CA THR A 21 23.10 13.06 -6.84
C THR A 21 23.77 12.14 -7.86
N ILE A 22 24.87 11.49 -7.45
CA ILE A 22 25.59 10.51 -8.27
C ILE A 22 24.68 9.31 -8.56
N VAL A 23 23.98 8.79 -7.54
CA VAL A 23 23.05 7.66 -7.72
C VAL A 23 21.95 8.00 -8.72
N VAL A 24 21.34 9.20 -8.66
CA VAL A 24 20.33 9.63 -9.65
C VAL A 24 20.93 9.68 -11.04
N ALA A 25 22.12 10.27 -11.21
CA ALA A 25 22.77 10.34 -12.52
C ALA A 25 23.06 8.94 -13.09
N ASN A 26 23.68 8.06 -12.30
CA ASN A 26 24.02 6.69 -12.70
C ASN A 26 22.77 5.89 -13.11
N ILE A 27 21.69 5.99 -12.32
CA ILE A 27 20.44 5.30 -12.62
C ILE A 27 19.76 5.88 -13.87
N CYS A 28 19.67 7.21 -14.01
CA CYS A 28 19.10 7.83 -15.20
C CYS A 28 19.89 7.46 -16.47
N THR A 29 21.23 7.49 -16.40
CA THR A 29 22.10 7.13 -17.54
C THR A 29 21.97 5.66 -17.91
N SER A 30 21.92 4.75 -16.93
CA SER A 30 21.77 3.31 -17.19
C SER A 30 20.35 2.93 -17.64
N CYS A 31 19.32 3.64 -17.17
CA CYS A 31 17.93 3.30 -17.44
C CYS A 31 17.36 3.89 -18.72
N LYS A 32 18.03 4.89 -19.34
CA LYS A 32 17.74 5.60 -20.61
C LYS A 32 16.33 6.19 -20.82
N GLU A 33 15.28 5.62 -20.21
CA GLU A 33 13.87 5.98 -20.33
C GLU A 33 13.20 6.28 -18.97
N VAL A 34 13.89 6.04 -17.85
CA VAL A 34 13.31 6.22 -16.51
C VAL A 34 13.77 7.54 -15.92
N VAL A 35 12.84 8.46 -15.73
CA VAL A 35 13.04 9.64 -14.88
C VAL A 35 12.82 9.23 -13.42
N VAL A 36 13.89 9.26 -12.64
CA VAL A 36 13.83 8.92 -11.21
C VAL A 36 13.71 10.18 -10.36
N CYS A 37 12.75 10.20 -9.45
CA CYS A 37 12.65 11.27 -8.47
C CYS A 37 13.77 11.14 -7.41
N GLN A 38 14.55 12.22 -7.21
CA GLN A 38 15.61 12.27 -6.21
C GLN A 38 15.11 11.94 -4.79
N LEU A 39 13.87 12.32 -4.46
CA LEU A 39 13.24 11.99 -3.18
C LEU A 39 13.08 10.48 -2.99
N THR A 40 12.78 9.75 -4.06
CA THR A 40 12.66 8.29 -4.03
C THR A 40 14.01 7.66 -3.73
N ILE A 41 15.08 8.08 -4.42
CA ILE A 41 16.45 7.60 -4.14
C ILE A 41 16.84 7.88 -2.70
N ARG A 42 16.68 9.12 -2.23
CA ARG A 42 17.01 9.50 -0.85
C ARG A 42 16.28 8.66 0.19
N ARG A 43 14.99 8.36 -0.03
CA ARG A 43 14.20 7.48 0.87
C ARG A 43 14.79 6.07 0.94
N TRP A 44 15.23 5.51 -0.19
CA TRP A 44 15.85 4.19 -0.24
C TRP A 44 17.25 4.19 0.41
N LEU A 45 18.10 5.18 0.11
CA LEU A 45 19.41 5.30 0.76
C LEU A 45 19.27 5.40 2.29
N ASN A 46 18.39 6.28 2.79
CA ASN A 46 18.10 6.40 4.22
C ASN A 46 17.57 5.09 4.83
N ARG A 47 16.84 4.28 4.06
CA ARG A 47 16.33 2.97 4.51
C ARG A 47 17.48 1.99 4.69
N PHE A 48 18.40 1.93 3.74
CA PHE A 48 19.58 1.06 3.82
C PHE A 48 20.55 1.49 4.92
N GLU A 49 20.76 2.80 5.12
CA GLU A 49 21.52 3.35 6.25
C GLU A 49 20.96 2.94 7.62
N ARG A 50 19.65 2.73 7.71
CA ARG A 50 18.96 2.25 8.93
C ARG A 50 19.03 0.73 9.10
N GLY A 51 19.73 0.02 8.21
CA GLY A 51 19.91 -1.43 8.29
C GLY A 51 18.70 -2.25 7.84
N ASP A 52 17.83 -1.70 7.00
CA ASP A 52 16.69 -2.42 6.40
C ASP A 52 17.04 -2.77 4.93
N PRO A 53 17.56 -3.99 4.66
CA PRO A 53 18.01 -4.40 3.33
C PRO A 53 16.86 -4.90 2.43
N SER A 54 15.62 -4.89 2.90
CA SER A 54 14.50 -5.45 2.14
C SER A 54 14.18 -4.58 0.93
N PHE A 55 14.13 -5.21 -0.24
CA PHE A 55 13.66 -4.60 -1.49
C PHE A 55 12.14 -4.67 -1.64
N GLU A 56 11.41 -5.15 -0.64
CA GLU A 56 9.95 -5.20 -0.67
C GLU A 56 9.37 -3.91 -0.09
N ASP A 57 8.16 -3.57 -0.54
CA ASP A 57 7.40 -2.53 0.15
C ASP A 57 7.05 -3.04 1.54
N ARG A 58 7.15 -2.18 2.54
CA ARG A 58 6.59 -2.53 3.85
C ARG A 58 5.11 -2.76 3.68
N GLU A 59 4.56 -3.69 4.45
CA GLU A 59 3.11 -3.86 4.55
C GLU A 59 2.49 -2.48 4.72
N HIS A 60 1.67 -2.10 3.75
CA HIS A 60 0.95 -0.86 3.84
C HIS A 60 -0.01 -1.03 5.00
N SER A 61 0.10 -0.15 5.99
CA SER A 61 -0.91 -0.03 7.04
C SER A 61 -2.25 0.12 6.34
N GLU A 62 -3.09 -0.90 6.42
CA GLU A 62 -4.40 -0.87 5.83
C GLU A 62 -5.18 0.29 6.45
N ARG A 63 -5.99 0.95 5.65
CA ARG A 63 -6.86 2.00 6.19
C ARG A 63 -7.81 1.30 7.17
N PRO A 64 -7.92 1.76 8.43
CA PRO A 64 -8.85 1.17 9.38
C PRO A 64 -10.24 1.09 8.74
N SER A 65 -10.85 -0.10 8.77
CA SER A 65 -12.24 -0.26 8.34
C SER A 65 -13.10 0.71 9.15
N THR A 66 -13.98 1.45 8.48
CA THR A 66 -14.90 2.38 9.16
C THR A 66 -15.98 1.64 9.95
N VAL A 67 -16.12 0.33 9.72
CA VAL A 67 -17.14 -0.52 10.35
C VAL A 67 -16.43 -1.58 11.17
N ASP A 68 -16.86 -1.71 12.42
CA ASP A 68 -16.46 -2.79 13.31
C ASP A 68 -16.95 -4.15 12.78
N ASP A 69 -16.04 -5.12 12.71
CA ASP A 69 -16.32 -6.39 12.06
C ASP A 69 -17.34 -7.23 12.85
N ASP A 70 -17.29 -7.18 14.18
CA ASP A 70 -18.22 -7.90 15.04
C ASP A 70 -19.64 -7.29 14.96
N GLU A 71 -19.74 -5.96 14.93
CA GLU A 71 -20.99 -5.25 14.73
C GLU A 71 -21.60 -5.52 13.34
N PHE A 72 -20.75 -5.54 12.30
CA PHE A 72 -21.18 -5.90 10.94
C PHE A 72 -21.74 -7.32 10.89
N HIS A 73 -21.01 -8.31 11.41
CA HIS A 73 -21.44 -9.70 11.40
C HIS A 73 -22.73 -9.91 12.19
N ARG A 74 -22.89 -9.23 13.32
CA ARG A 74 -24.11 -9.25 14.13
C ARG A 74 -25.30 -8.71 13.33
N SER A 75 -25.15 -7.55 12.70
CA SER A 75 -26.21 -6.91 11.91
C SER A 75 -26.67 -7.76 10.73
N VAL A 76 -25.72 -8.42 10.03
CA VAL A 76 -26.03 -9.32 8.92
C VAL A 76 -26.73 -10.61 9.38
N ARG A 77 -26.33 -11.16 10.54
CA ARG A 77 -26.94 -12.37 11.12
C ARG A 77 -28.33 -12.13 11.70
N GLU A 78 -28.54 -10.99 12.35
CA GLU A 78 -29.83 -10.63 12.95
C GLU A 78 -30.89 -10.37 11.88
N LYS A 79 -30.50 -9.79 10.74
CA LYS A 79 -31.40 -9.47 9.62
C LYS A 79 -30.80 -9.90 8.27
N PRO A 80 -30.89 -11.20 7.92
CA PRO A 80 -30.33 -11.70 6.67
C PRO A 80 -31.05 -11.10 5.44
N GLU A 81 -32.32 -10.72 5.55
CA GLU A 81 -33.10 -10.05 4.50
C GLU A 81 -32.87 -8.54 4.39
N ALA A 82 -32.15 -7.91 5.34
CA ALA A 82 -31.91 -6.47 5.31
C ALA A 82 -31.11 -6.07 4.06
N THR A 83 -31.55 -5.01 3.40
CA THR A 83 -30.87 -4.42 2.23
C THR A 83 -29.57 -3.74 2.63
N THR A 84 -28.66 -3.53 1.67
CA THR A 84 -27.41 -2.78 1.89
C THR A 84 -27.65 -1.39 2.50
N ARG A 85 -28.80 -0.76 2.18
CA ARG A 85 -29.15 0.59 2.65
C ARG A 85 -29.59 0.59 4.11
N GLU A 86 -30.33 -0.43 4.53
CA GLU A 86 -30.73 -0.61 5.93
C GLU A 86 -29.50 -0.91 6.79
N LEU A 87 -28.63 -1.83 6.34
CA LEU A 87 -27.36 -2.11 7.03
C LEU A 87 -26.49 -0.86 7.18
N ALA A 88 -26.39 -0.03 6.14
CA ALA A 88 -25.65 1.23 6.19
C ALA A 88 -26.23 2.21 7.22
N THR A 89 -27.56 2.23 7.35
CA THR A 89 -28.25 3.09 8.32
C THR A 89 -28.02 2.58 9.75
N THR A 90 -28.13 1.27 9.98
CA THR A 90 -27.89 0.64 11.28
C THR A 90 -26.44 0.83 11.75
N LEU A 91 -25.47 0.63 10.85
CA LEU A 91 -24.04 0.72 11.13
C LEU A 91 -23.47 2.15 10.99
N GLY A 92 -24.32 3.15 10.77
CA GLY A 92 -23.92 4.56 10.70
C GLY A 92 -22.87 4.88 9.63
N CYS A 93 -22.81 4.13 8.53
CA CYS A 93 -21.78 4.25 7.52
C CYS A 93 -22.36 4.39 6.10
N ASN A 94 -21.51 4.65 5.13
CA ASN A 94 -21.97 4.81 3.75
C ASN A 94 -22.37 3.45 3.13
N LYS A 95 -23.37 3.46 2.25
CA LYS A 95 -23.83 2.28 1.51
C LYS A 95 -22.68 1.59 0.76
N SER A 96 -21.75 2.37 0.18
CA SER A 96 -20.58 1.82 -0.51
C SER A 96 -19.65 1.05 0.42
N THR A 97 -19.50 1.49 1.67
CA THR A 97 -18.71 0.77 2.69
C THR A 97 -19.32 -0.59 2.99
N ILE A 98 -20.64 -0.66 3.20
CA ILE A 98 -21.35 -1.93 3.41
C ILE A 98 -21.26 -2.83 2.18
N HIS A 99 -21.46 -2.29 0.98
CA HIS A 99 -21.38 -3.08 -0.26
C HIS A 99 -19.99 -3.70 -0.44
N ASN A 100 -18.92 -2.91 -0.27
CA ASN A 100 -17.55 -3.41 -0.36
C ASN A 100 -17.27 -4.46 0.72
N ARG A 101 -17.79 -4.25 1.94
CA ARG A 101 -17.62 -5.20 3.04
C ARG A 101 -18.35 -6.53 2.81
N LEU A 102 -19.57 -6.48 2.28
CA LEU A 102 -20.32 -7.68 1.87
C LEU A 102 -19.54 -8.47 0.81
N ASN A 103 -19.03 -7.80 -0.24
CA ASN A 103 -18.23 -8.45 -1.28
C ASN A 103 -16.93 -9.05 -0.74
N LEU A 104 -16.22 -8.34 0.14
CA LEU A 104 -14.98 -8.82 0.77
C LEU A 104 -15.21 -10.11 1.58
N LEU A 105 -16.37 -10.21 2.23
CA LEU A 105 -16.76 -11.34 3.07
C LEU A 105 -17.57 -12.42 2.33
N GLY A 106 -17.80 -12.25 1.02
CA GLY A 106 -18.52 -13.22 0.19
C GLY A 106 -20.04 -13.25 0.40
N TYR A 107 -20.64 -12.22 1.00
CA TYR A 107 -22.09 -12.10 1.09
C TYR A 107 -22.66 -11.48 -0.19
N HIS A 108 -23.65 -12.16 -0.78
CA HIS A 108 -24.42 -11.65 -1.91
C HIS A 108 -25.80 -11.21 -1.43
N LYS A 109 -26.04 -9.90 -1.43
CA LYS A 109 -27.32 -9.25 -1.08
C LYS A 109 -27.69 -8.24 -2.16
#